data_AF-M0D706-F1
#
_entry.id   AF-M0D706-F1
#
_cell.length_a   1.000
_cell.length_b   1.000
_cell.length_c   1.000
_cell.angle_alpha   90.00
_cell.angle_beta   90.00
_cell.angle_gamma   90.00
#
_symmetry.space_group_name_H-M   'P 1'
#
loop_
_entity.id
_entity.type
_entity.pdbx_description
1 polymer ?
#
loop_
_entity_poly.entity_id
_entity_poly.type
_entity_poly.pdbx_seq_one_letter_code
_entity_poly.pdbx_strand_id
1 'polypeptide(L)' 'MSSTTEKVRQLAPHWAVMFVAMFAALAVVERVLGGLGLAASLVIVLVIAVAYPVVVRTLGVAPPVWQQ' A
#
# COMPACT_ATOMS: atom_id res chain seq x y z
N MET A 1 -20.73 3.44 -15.53
CA MET A 1 -19.30 3.11 -15.32
C MET A 1 -18.56 4.41 -15.09
N SER A 2 -17.73 4.52 -14.04
CA SER A 2 -16.94 5.74 -13.81
C SER A 2 -15.89 5.92 -14.91
N SER A 3 -15.59 7.18 -15.25
CA SER A 3 -14.55 7.50 -16.23
C SER A 3 -13.16 7.07 -15.73
N THR A 4 -12.20 6.83 -16.63
CA THR A 4 -10.83 6.49 -16.25
C THR A 4 -10.23 7.51 -15.28
N THR A 5 -10.43 8.80 -15.54
CA THR A 5 -9.95 9.90 -14.68
C THR A 5 -10.52 9.81 -13.27
N GLU A 6 -11.79 9.44 -13.13
CA GLU A 6 -12.44 9.31 -11.83
C GLU A 6 -11.93 8.09 -11.05
N LYS A 7 -11.70 6.97 -11.74
CA LYS A 7 -11.04 5.80 -11.13
C LYS A 7 -9.64 6.16 -10.62
N VAL A 8 -8.84 6.86 -11.45
CA VAL A 8 -7.49 7.31 -11.05
C VAL A 8 -7.56 8.26 -9.86
N ARG A 9 -8.48 9.23 -9.85
CA ARG A 9 -8.66 10.16 -8.73
C ARG A 9 -8.99 9.44 -7.42
N GLN A 10 -9.78 8.37 -7.48
CA GLN A 10 -10.09 7.56 -6.29
C GLN A 10 -8.88 6.73 -5.83
N LEU A 11 -8.08 6.20 -6.76
CA LEU A 11 -6.94 5.31 -6.44
C LEU A 11 -5.67 6.05 -6.03
N ALA A 12 -5.41 7.23 -6.59
CA ALA A 12 -4.16 7.97 -6.39
C ALA A 12 -3.84 8.25 -4.91
N PRO A 13 -4.80 8.69 -4.06
CA PRO A 13 -4.53 8.86 -2.64
C PRO A 13 -4.12 7.55 -1.94
N HIS A 14 -4.77 6.44 -2.30
CA HIS A 14 -4.45 5.13 -1.74
C HIS A 14 -3.08 4.62 -2.16
N TRP A 15 -2.68 4.84 -3.41
CA TRP A 15 -1.32 4.54 -3.87
C TRP A 15 -0.28 5.37 -3.13
N ALA A 16 -0.53 6.67 -2.94
CA ALA A 16 0.38 7.52 -2.19
C ALA A 16 0.58 7.01 -0.75
N VAL A 17 -0.51 6.72 -0.03
CA VAL A 17 -0.43 6.18 1.34
C VAL A 17 0.28 4.81 1.36
N MET A 18 -0.02 3.93 0.40
CA MET A 18 0.61 2.62 0.32
C MET A 18 2.12 2.73 0.07
N PHE A 19 2.57 3.61 -0.83
CA PHE A 19 3.99 3.84 -1.05
C PHE A 19 4.67 4.41 0.19
N VAL A 20 4.05 5.40 0.86
CA VAL A 20 4.58 5.94 2.12
C VAL A 20 4.71 4.84 3.16
N ALA A 21 3.71 3.97 3.30
CA ALA A 21 3.76 2.84 4.23
C ALA A 21 4.88 1.84 3.88
N MET A 22 5.08 1.54 2.60
CA MET A 22 6.19 0.69 2.13
C MET A 22 7.55 1.29 2.49
N PHE A 23 7.80 2.55 2.15
CA PHE A 23 9.06 3.21 2.49
C PHE A 23 9.28 3.32 4.00
N ALA A 24 8.23 3.65 4.76
CA ALA A 24 8.31 3.72 6.20
C ALA A 24 8.67 2.37 6.82
N ALA A 25 8.03 1.28 6.37
CA ALA A 25 8.33 -0.06 6.86
C ALA A 25 9.77 -0.49 6.53
N LEU A 26 10.21 -0.28 5.29
CA LEU A 26 11.60 -0.56 4.90
C LEU A 26 12.59 0.25 5.75
N ALA A 27 12.35 1.55 5.93
CA ALA A 27 13.22 2.41 6.72
C ALA A 27 13.27 2.03 8.21
N VAL A 28 12.14 1.58 8.78
CA VAL A 28 12.08 1.08 10.15
C VAL A 28 12.85 -0.22 10.27
N VAL A 29 12.60 -1.19 9.39
CA VAL A 29 13.23 -2.51 9.46
C VAL A 29 14.75 -2.40 9.21
N GLU A 30 15.18 -1.58 8.25
CA GLU A 30 16.59 -1.27 8.01
C GLU A 30 17.28 -0.78 9.28
N ARG A 31 16.66 0.19 9.97
CA ARG A 31 17.22 0.78 11.19
C ARG A 31 17.27 -0.18 12.37
N VAL A 32 16.30 -1.08 12.48
CA VAL A 32 16.21 -2.03 13.60
C VAL A 32 17.13 -3.23 13.40
N LEU A 33 17.24 -3.75 12.17
CA LEU A 33 18.00 -4.98 11.87
C LEU A 33 19.42 -4.70 11.36
N GLY A 34 19.77 -3.44 11.08
CA GLY A 34 21.10 -3.06 10.62
C GLY A 34 21.39 -3.42 9.16
N GLY A 35 20.35 -3.70 8.37
CA GLY A 35 20.45 -4.00 6.95
C GLY A 35 19.27 -4.81 6.39
N LEU A 36 18.88 -4.52 5.15
CA LEU A 36 17.89 -5.26 4.38
C LEU A 36 18.48 -5.75 3.05
N GLY A 37 18.54 -7.07 2.90
CA GLY A 37 18.76 -7.69 1.59
C GLY A 37 17.53 -7.58 0.69
N LEU A 38 17.73 -7.70 -0.63
CA LEU A 38 16.67 -7.56 -1.64
C LEU A 38 15.45 -8.47 -1.35
N ALA A 39 15.69 -9.74 -0.99
CA ALA A 39 14.61 -10.69 -0.72
C ALA A 39 13.72 -10.24 0.44
N ALA A 40 14.31 -9.76 1.55
CA ALA A 40 13.56 -9.25 2.68
C ALA A 40 12.76 -8.00 2.32
N SER A 41 13.35 -7.08 1.55
CA SER A 41 12.66 -5.88 1.06
C SER A 41 11.45 -6.23 0.18
N LEU A 42 11.59 -7.20 -0.72
CA LEU A 42 10.50 -7.67 -1.57
C LEU A 42 9.37 -8.27 -0.74
N VAL A 43 9.69 -9.09 0.27
CA VAL A 43 8.68 -9.66 1.18
C VAL A 43 7.90 -8.56 1.90
N ILE A 44 8.59 -7.55 2.45
CA ILE A 44 7.93 -6.42 3.14
C ILE A 44 6.97 -5.69 2.19
N VAL A 45 7.43 -5.37 0.98
CA VAL A 45 6.60 -4.68 -0.01
C VAL A 45 5.37 -5.51 -0.39
N LEU A 46 5.54 -6.81 -0.65
CA LEU A 46 4.44 -7.70 -1.01
C LEU A 46 3.43 -7.83 0.14
N VAL A 47 3.91 -7.98 1.37
CA VAL A 47 3.05 -8.02 2.57
C VAL A 47 2.21 -6.75 2.67
N ILE A 48 2.82 -5.57 2.49
CA ILE A 48 2.08 -4.31 2.57
C ILE A 48 1.09 -4.18 1.41
N ALA A 49 1.47 -4.54 0.19
CA ALA A 49 0.60 -4.46 -0.97
C ALA A 49 -0.67 -5.33 -0.82
N VAL A 50 -0.54 -6.51 -0.19
CA VAL A 50 -1.67 -7.42 0.07
C VAL A 50 -2.46 -7.00 1.31
N ALA A 51 -1.78 -6.58 2.37
CA ALA A 51 -2.43 -6.18 3.62
C ALA A 51 -3.18 -4.85 3.50
N TYR A 52 -2.67 -3.90 2.71
CA TYR A 52 -3.24 -2.55 2.63
C TYR A 52 -4.72 -2.55 2.18
N PRO A 53 -5.13 -3.25 1.10
CA PRO A 53 -6.54 -3.34 0.72
C PRO A 53 -7.41 -3.98 1.80
N VAL A 54 -6.90 -5.00 2.52
CA VAL A 54 -7.63 -5.65 3.61
C VAL A 54 -7.88 -4.64 4.73
N VAL A 55 -6.84 -3.92 5.17
CA VAL A 55 -6.94 -2.90 6.22
C VAL A 55 -7.92 -1.80 5.81
N VAL A 56 -7.77 -1.23 4.61
CA VAL A 56 -8.63 -0.15 4.12
C VAL A 56 -10.11 -0.58 4.02
N ARG A 57 -10.39 -1.84 3.63
CA ARG A 57 -11.74 -2.41 3.65
C ARG A 57 -12.28 -2.55 5.07
N THR A 58 -11.47 -3.06 6.01
CA THR A 58 -11.90 -3.21 7.41
C THR A 58 -12.19 -1.87 8.08
N LEU A 59 -11.49 -0.81 7.69
CA LEU A 59 -11.68 0.55 8.20
C LEU A 59 -12.84 1.30 7.52
N GLY A 60 -13.50 0.71 6.51
CA GLY A 60 -14.62 1.34 5.81
C GLY A 60 -14.22 2.51 4.89
N VAL A 61 -12.93 2.68 4.60
CA VAL A 61 -12.41 3.77 3.74
C VAL A 61 -12.00 3.29 2.35
N ALA A 62 -12.46 2.11 1.94
CA ALA A 62 -12.17 1.56 0.62
C ALA A 62 -12.84 2.37 -0.50
N PRO A 63 -12.11 2.67 -1.59
CA PRO A 63 -12.67 3.41 -2.69
C PRO A 63 -13.74 2.57 -3.41
N PRO A 64 -14.80 3.20 -3.95
CA PRO A 64 -15.88 2.50 -4.66
C PRO A 64 -15.40 1.57 -5.79
N VAL A 65 -14.30 1.92 -6.46
CA VAL A 65 -13.71 1.10 -7.53
C VAL A 65 -13.24 -0.28 -7.07
N TRP A 66 -13.02 -0.51 -5.77
CA TRP A 66 -12.67 -1.83 -5.21
C TRP A 66 -13.86 -2.71 -4.85
N GLN A 67 -15.07 -2.17 -4.93
CA GLN A 67 -16.33 -2.88 -4.65
C GLN A 67 -17.03 -3.38 -5.93
N GLN A 68 -16.49 -3.04 -7.10
CA GLN A 68 -16.94 -3.52 -8.42
C GLN A 68 -16.37 -4.91 -8.69
#